data_AF-A0A2N9YAA5-F1
#
_entry.id   AF-A0A2N9YAA5-F1
#
_cell.length_a   1.000
_cell.length_b   1.000
_cell.length_c   1.000
_cell.angle_alpha   90.00
_cell.angle_beta   90.00
_cell.angle_gamma   90.00
#
_symmetry.space_group_name_H-M   'P 1'
#
loop_
_entity.id
_entity.type
_entity.pdbx_description
1 polymer ?
#
loop_
_entity_poly.entity_id
_entity_poly.type
_entity_poly.pdbx_seq_one_letter_code
_entity_poly.pdbx_strand_id
1 'polypeptide(L)'
;MFSLRNSSPCQRGFTLLELAIFIVALSFLLSGVLMPLTVQIQQQRIRETQNRLETIQEALIGFVLINGYFPCPDTDFNGMENRSSTGLTCTKIEGYIPYAQLGVEGKDAWNNPIRFRTRNRYAQNSGIDFSSPSDLVIRRLNNEQLTNTTDSNVLAIIYSCGKNGRPDPTPESDLEKTNDADGITEASMTCKNNGNNEENYIADSFNTEFDDIVIWISKETMIYRLTQAGKYGAK
;
A
#
# COMPACT_ATOMS: atom_id res chain seq x y z
N MET A 1 -71.17 29.18 41.52
CA MET A 1 -70.50 29.31 40.21
C MET A 1 -69.09 29.83 40.47
N PHE A 2 -68.11 28.93 40.59
CA PHE A 2 -66.72 29.29 40.93
C PHE A 2 -65.98 29.72 39.65
N SER A 3 -65.49 30.96 39.64
CA SER A 3 -64.72 31.54 38.54
C SER A 3 -63.28 31.03 38.60
N LEU A 4 -62.87 30.23 37.62
CA LEU A 4 -61.46 29.83 37.43
C LEU A 4 -60.66 31.04 36.92
N ARG A 5 -59.74 31.56 37.74
CA ARG A 5 -58.72 32.51 37.28
C ARG A 5 -57.65 31.72 36.54
N ASN A 6 -57.55 31.95 35.23
CA ASN A 6 -56.49 31.41 34.40
C ASN A 6 -55.21 32.21 34.66
N SER A 7 -54.19 31.58 35.25
CA SER A 7 -52.89 32.19 35.48
C SER A 7 -52.02 31.97 34.24
N SER A 8 -51.96 32.94 33.34
CA SER A 8 -50.97 32.92 32.27
C SER A 8 -49.57 33.07 32.88
N PRO A 9 -48.64 32.10 32.70
CA PRO A 9 -47.28 32.29 33.17
C PRO A 9 -46.64 33.43 32.38
N CYS A 10 -46.11 34.42 33.09
CA CYS A 10 -45.33 35.50 32.52
C CYS A 10 -44.05 34.90 31.92
N GLN A 11 -43.99 34.83 30.59
CA GLN A 11 -42.79 34.43 29.88
C GLN A 11 -41.74 35.53 30.06
N ARG A 12 -40.73 35.27 30.91
CA ARG A 12 -39.51 36.08 30.94
C ARG A 12 -38.79 35.86 29.62
N GLY A 13 -38.73 36.89 28.78
CA GLY A 13 -37.93 36.89 27.56
C GLY A 13 -36.45 36.80 27.88
N PHE A 14 -35.68 36.13 27.01
CA PHE A 14 -34.23 36.02 27.14
C PHE A 14 -33.56 37.39 27.04
N THR A 15 -32.57 37.64 27.89
CA THR A 15 -31.80 38.89 27.81
C THR A 15 -30.79 38.81 26.66
N LEU A 16 -30.49 39.94 26.01
CA LEU A 16 -29.48 39.99 24.94
C LEU A 16 -28.10 39.50 25.41
N LEU A 17 -27.79 39.70 26.70
CA LEU A 17 -26.56 39.23 27.32
C LEU A 17 -26.51 37.69 27.42
N GLU A 18 -27.62 37.06 27.78
CA GLU A 18 -27.72 35.61 27.90
C GLU A 18 -27.57 34.91 26.54
N LEU A 19 -28.16 35.50 25.47
CA LEU A 19 -27.95 35.03 24.11
C LEU A 19 -26.50 35.21 23.65
N ALA A 20 -25.86 36.34 23.99
CA ALA A 20 -24.46 36.58 23.65
C ALA A 20 -23.50 35.59 24.33
N ILE A 21 -23.68 35.32 25.62
CA ILE A 21 -22.88 34.33 26.36
C ILE A 21 -23.12 32.92 25.80
N PHE A 22 -24.37 32.58 25.45
CA PHE A 22 -24.69 31.30 24.84
C PHE A 22 -24.00 31.10 23.48
N ILE A 23 -24.00 32.12 22.62
CA ILE A 23 -23.33 32.05 21.30
C ILE A 23 -21.81 31.96 21.47
N VAL A 24 -21.22 32.68 22.43
CA VAL A 24 -19.80 32.59 22.74
C VAL A 24 -19.46 31.18 23.23
N ALA A 25 -20.21 30.65 24.18
CA ALA A 25 -20.03 29.29 24.69
C ALA A 25 -20.18 28.23 23.57
N LEU A 26 -21.19 28.38 22.70
CA LEU A 26 -21.39 27.48 21.56
C LEU A 26 -20.23 27.57 20.55
N SER A 27 -19.69 28.76 20.32
CA SER A 27 -18.51 28.95 19.46
C SER A 27 -17.30 28.21 20.01
N PHE A 28 -17.04 28.31 21.33
CA PHE A 28 -15.97 27.56 21.98
C PHE A 28 -16.17 26.04 21.90
N LEU A 29 -17.41 25.56 22.04
CA LEU A 29 -17.73 24.13 21.92
C LEU A 29 -17.51 23.59 20.51
N LEU A 30 -17.83 24.39 19.48
CA LEU A 30 -17.66 24.00 18.09
C LEU A 30 -16.20 24.09 17.60
N SER A 31 -15.35 24.89 18.25
CA SER A 31 -13.94 25.04 17.87
C SER A 31 -13.10 23.74 17.97
N GLY A 32 -13.55 22.70 18.68
CA GLY A 32 -12.76 21.48 18.91
C GLY A 32 -13.10 20.25 18.06
N VAL A 33 -14.17 20.27 17.25
CA VAL A 33 -14.78 19.02 16.74
C VAL A 33 -14.23 18.56 15.39
N LEU A 34 -13.53 19.40 14.63
CA LEU A 34 -13.16 19.08 13.23
C LEU A 34 -11.85 18.28 13.07
N MET A 35 -10.93 18.33 14.03
CA MET A 35 -9.64 17.62 13.93
C MET A 35 -9.69 16.07 13.99
N PRO A 36 -10.52 15.41 14.83
CA PRO A 36 -10.46 13.95 14.94
C PRO A 36 -10.92 13.20 13.69
N LEU A 37 -11.74 13.81 12.83
CA LEU A 37 -12.34 13.15 11.67
C LEU A 37 -11.30 12.85 10.56
N THR A 38 -10.37 13.77 10.31
CA THR A 38 -9.36 13.59 9.25
C THR A 38 -8.40 12.45 9.56
N VAL A 39 -7.98 12.34 10.82
CA VAL A 39 -7.13 11.24 11.31
C VAL A 39 -7.86 9.90 11.20
N GLN A 40 -9.16 9.85 11.53
CA GLN A 40 -9.95 8.62 11.37
C GLN A 40 -10.05 8.17 9.91
N ILE A 41 -10.33 9.09 8.99
CA ILE A 41 -10.38 8.78 7.55
C ILE A 41 -9.01 8.29 7.05
N GLN A 42 -7.91 8.92 7.49
CA GLN A 42 -6.57 8.50 7.11
C GLN A 42 -6.25 7.10 7.62
N GLN A 43 -6.56 6.80 8.89
CA GLN A 43 -6.38 5.47 9.47
C GLN A 43 -7.23 4.42 8.75
N GLN A 44 -8.45 4.78 8.33
CA GLN A 44 -9.29 3.90 7.53
C GLN A 44 -8.63 3.60 6.17
N ARG A 45 -8.12 4.61 5.46
CA ARG A 45 -7.44 4.42 4.17
C ARG A 45 -6.20 3.55 4.29
N ILE A 46 -5.39 3.74 5.34
CA ILE A 46 -4.21 2.90 5.60
C ILE A 46 -4.63 1.42 5.76
N ARG A 47 -5.65 1.16 6.59
CA ARG A 47 -6.15 -0.22 6.80
C ARG A 47 -6.73 -0.83 5.53
N GLU A 48 -7.48 -0.03 4.77
CA GLU A 48 -8.04 -0.49 3.50
C GLU A 48 -6.94 -0.85 2.50
N THR A 49 -5.91 -0.02 2.39
CA THR A 49 -4.74 -0.31 1.54
C THR A 49 -4.02 -1.57 2.02
N GLN A 50 -3.78 -1.75 3.33
CA GLN A 50 -3.18 -2.97 3.87
C GLN A 50 -3.98 -4.22 3.49
N ASN A 51 -5.31 -4.19 3.67
CA ASN A 51 -6.19 -5.31 3.28
C ASN A 51 -6.13 -5.60 1.76
N ARG A 52 -6.04 -4.56 0.92
CA ARG A 52 -5.89 -4.72 -0.54
C ARG A 52 -4.54 -5.37 -0.88
N LEU A 53 -3.46 -4.93 -0.25
CA LEU A 53 -2.13 -5.51 -0.45
C LEU A 53 -2.09 -6.99 -0.02
N GLU A 54 -2.70 -7.34 1.12
CA GLU A 54 -2.84 -8.73 1.57
C GLU A 54 -3.64 -9.59 0.58
N THR A 55 -4.76 -9.05 0.07
CA THR A 55 -5.57 -9.72 -0.96
C THR A 55 -4.76 -9.98 -2.24
N ILE A 56 -3.95 -9.00 -2.67
CA ILE A 56 -3.05 -9.13 -3.83
C ILE A 56 -1.98 -10.17 -3.56
N GLN A 57 -1.40 -10.19 -2.36
CA GLN A 57 -0.43 -11.20 -1.96
C GLN A 57 -1.01 -12.61 -2.07
N GLU A 58 -2.24 -12.83 -1.58
CA GLU A 58 -2.93 -14.12 -1.69
C GLU A 58 -3.20 -14.50 -3.15
N ALA A 59 -3.63 -13.55 -3.98
CA ALA A 59 -3.85 -13.78 -5.40
C ALA A 59 -2.56 -14.15 -6.16
N LEU A 60 -1.44 -13.49 -5.83
CA LEU A 60 -0.12 -13.82 -6.39
C LEU A 60 0.33 -15.23 -5.96
N ILE A 61 0.15 -15.59 -4.70
CA ILE A 61 0.44 -16.95 -4.23
C ILE A 61 -0.43 -17.96 -4.98
N GLY A 62 -1.74 -17.71 -5.11
CA GLY A 62 -2.65 -18.55 -5.87
C GLY A 62 -2.23 -18.71 -7.34
N PHE A 63 -1.80 -17.63 -7.98
CA PHE A 63 -1.28 -17.66 -9.34
C PHE A 63 -0.04 -18.57 -9.44
N VAL A 64 0.89 -18.49 -8.48
CA VAL A 64 2.07 -19.36 -8.43
C VAL A 64 1.69 -20.82 -8.20
N LEU A 65 0.70 -21.12 -7.36
CA LEU A 65 0.24 -22.50 -7.14
C LEU A 65 -0.30 -23.16 -8.42
N ILE A 66 -0.91 -22.36 -9.31
CA ILE A 66 -1.49 -22.82 -10.57
C ILE A 66 -0.43 -22.91 -11.66
N ASN A 67 0.40 -21.87 -11.81
CA ASN A 67 1.29 -21.71 -12.97
C ASN A 67 2.74 -22.11 -12.68
N GLY A 68 3.14 -22.16 -11.40
CA GLY A 68 4.50 -22.47 -10.96
C GLY A 68 5.47 -21.28 -10.97
N TYR A 69 5.01 -20.08 -11.34
CA TYR A 69 5.80 -18.85 -11.46
C TYR A 69 4.97 -17.60 -11.14
N PHE A 70 5.60 -16.48 -10.82
CA PHE A 70 4.94 -15.18 -10.64
C PHE A 70 4.59 -14.54 -11.98
N PRO A 71 3.47 -13.82 -12.10
CA PRO A 71 3.22 -13.04 -13.32
C PRO A 71 4.30 -11.96 -13.46
N CYS A 72 4.55 -11.50 -14.69
CA CYS A 72 5.35 -10.32 -14.92
C CYS A 72 4.58 -9.05 -14.51
N PRO A 73 5.28 -8.00 -14.07
CA PRO A 73 4.63 -6.71 -13.83
C PRO A 73 3.91 -6.17 -15.07
N ASP A 74 2.82 -5.45 -14.83
CA ASP A 74 2.14 -4.64 -15.83
C ASP A 74 2.89 -3.31 -16.00
N THR A 75 3.21 -2.96 -17.22
CA THR A 75 4.01 -1.78 -17.60
C THR A 75 3.25 -0.80 -18.49
N ASP A 76 2.05 -1.17 -18.96
CA ASP A 76 1.19 -0.35 -19.82
C ASP A 76 -0.20 -0.05 -19.19
N PHE A 77 -0.42 -0.54 -17.98
CA PHE A 77 -1.62 -0.35 -17.16
C PHE A 77 -2.89 -1.01 -17.72
N ASN A 78 -2.74 -2.00 -18.60
CA ASN A 78 -3.87 -2.75 -19.17
C ASN A 78 -4.42 -3.84 -18.23
N GLY A 79 -3.79 -4.05 -17.07
CA GLY A 79 -4.17 -5.04 -16.05
C GLY A 79 -3.65 -6.46 -16.30
N MET A 80 -2.82 -6.66 -17.30
CA MET A 80 -2.22 -7.94 -17.69
C MET A 80 -0.70 -7.88 -17.55
N GLU A 81 -0.07 -9.04 -17.39
CA GLU A 81 1.40 -9.10 -17.34
C GLU A 81 2.03 -8.69 -18.69
N ASN A 82 3.18 -8.00 -18.65
CA ASN A 82 3.97 -7.75 -19.86
C ASN A 82 5.25 -8.60 -19.89
N ARG A 83 5.27 -9.53 -20.85
CA ARG A 83 6.42 -10.39 -21.15
C ARG A 83 7.16 -9.90 -22.40
N SER A 84 8.44 -10.29 -22.50
CA SER A 84 9.24 -10.11 -23.71
C SER A 84 8.64 -10.87 -24.89
N SER A 85 9.07 -10.56 -26.12
CA SER A 85 8.54 -11.18 -27.34
C SER A 85 8.71 -12.71 -27.39
N THR A 86 9.65 -13.28 -26.63
CA THR A 86 9.83 -14.74 -26.50
C THR A 86 8.88 -15.37 -25.49
N GLY A 87 8.19 -14.57 -24.67
CA GLY A 87 7.30 -15.02 -23.59
C GLY A 87 8.03 -15.57 -22.35
N LEU A 88 9.35 -15.70 -22.38
CA LEU A 88 10.12 -16.34 -21.32
C LEU A 88 10.44 -15.42 -20.14
N THR A 89 10.63 -14.13 -20.41
CA THR A 89 11.07 -13.14 -19.41
C THR A 89 10.11 -11.97 -19.34
N CYS A 90 10.16 -11.21 -18.24
CA CYS A 90 9.41 -9.98 -18.12
C CYS A 90 10.04 -8.86 -18.94
N THR A 91 9.20 -7.98 -19.49
CA THR A 91 9.67 -6.76 -20.16
C THR A 91 10.35 -5.82 -19.17
N LYS A 92 9.78 -5.70 -17.97
CA LYS A 92 10.39 -5.07 -16.80
C LYS A 92 10.21 -5.96 -15.58
N ILE A 93 11.15 -5.87 -14.64
CA ILE A 93 11.11 -6.63 -13.39
C ILE A 93 10.39 -5.88 -12.25
N GLU A 94 10.03 -4.62 -12.50
CA GLU A 94 9.16 -3.80 -11.68
C GLU A 94 8.12 -3.08 -12.55
N GLY A 95 6.91 -2.93 -12.02
CA GLY A 95 5.80 -2.27 -12.68
C GLY A 95 4.59 -2.20 -11.75
N TYR A 96 3.42 -2.08 -12.34
CA TYR A 96 2.14 -2.18 -11.64
C TYR A 96 1.75 -3.66 -11.46
N ILE A 97 0.87 -3.92 -10.50
CA ILE A 97 0.27 -5.23 -10.34
C ILE A 97 -0.62 -5.57 -11.57
N PRO A 98 -0.55 -6.77 -12.17
CA PRO A 98 -1.44 -7.19 -13.25
C PRO A 98 -2.84 -7.52 -12.69
N TYR A 99 -3.56 -6.47 -12.30
CA TYR A 99 -4.76 -6.54 -11.49
C TYR A 99 -5.92 -7.27 -12.16
N ALA A 100 -6.11 -7.09 -13.46
CA ALA A 100 -7.18 -7.74 -14.22
C ALA A 100 -6.91 -9.25 -14.37
N GLN A 101 -5.65 -9.62 -14.58
CA GLN A 101 -5.21 -11.03 -14.62
C GLN A 101 -5.37 -11.73 -13.27
N LEU A 102 -5.11 -11.03 -12.17
CA LEU A 102 -5.23 -11.57 -10.82
C LEU A 102 -6.66 -11.49 -10.24
N GLY A 103 -7.55 -10.71 -10.85
CA GLY A 103 -8.92 -10.51 -10.37
C GLY A 103 -9.00 -9.70 -9.07
N VAL A 104 -8.13 -8.70 -8.92
CA VAL A 104 -7.98 -7.88 -7.70
C VAL A 104 -8.08 -6.38 -8.01
N GLU A 105 -8.26 -5.56 -6.99
CA GLU A 105 -8.21 -4.10 -7.13
C GLU A 105 -6.75 -3.65 -7.34
N GLY A 106 -6.46 -3.00 -8.47
CA GLY A 106 -5.10 -2.58 -8.84
C GLY A 106 -4.64 -1.27 -8.20
N LYS A 107 -5.46 -0.68 -7.31
CA LYS A 107 -5.23 0.62 -6.71
C LYS A 107 -5.41 0.59 -5.21
N ASP A 108 -4.77 1.52 -4.52
CA ASP A 108 -4.94 1.73 -3.08
C ASP A 108 -6.14 2.64 -2.73
N ALA A 109 -6.33 2.90 -1.44
CA ALA A 109 -7.44 3.74 -0.94
C ALA A 109 -7.31 5.24 -1.29
N TRP A 110 -6.18 5.67 -1.86
CA TRP A 110 -5.97 7.00 -2.43
C TRP A 110 -6.08 7.03 -3.96
N ASN A 111 -6.47 5.90 -4.58
CA ASN A 111 -6.60 5.73 -6.02
C ASN A 111 -5.25 5.79 -6.77
N ASN A 112 -4.14 5.56 -6.06
CA ASN A 112 -2.83 5.37 -6.66
C ASN A 112 -2.66 3.90 -7.05
N PRO A 113 -1.97 3.60 -8.16
CA PRO A 113 -1.78 2.22 -8.60
C PRO A 113 -0.82 1.47 -7.67
N ILE A 114 -1.10 0.19 -7.45
CA ILE A 114 -0.27 -0.69 -6.63
C ILE A 114 0.88 -1.23 -7.48
N ARG A 115 2.07 -1.22 -6.87
CA ARG A 115 3.32 -1.64 -7.50
C ARG A 115 3.65 -3.08 -7.17
N PHE A 116 4.36 -3.69 -8.11
CA PHE A 116 4.77 -5.08 -8.04
C PHE A 116 6.19 -5.23 -8.58
N ARG A 117 7.01 -5.92 -7.80
CA ARG A 117 8.41 -6.20 -8.08
C ARG A 117 8.68 -7.68 -7.93
N THR A 118 9.29 -8.29 -8.95
CA THR A 118 9.78 -9.68 -8.90
C THR A 118 10.99 -9.86 -9.80
N ARG A 119 11.80 -10.90 -9.61
CA ARG A 119 12.93 -11.21 -10.49
C ARG A 119 12.50 -12.17 -11.61
N ASN A 120 13.14 -12.06 -12.76
CA ASN A 120 12.90 -12.97 -13.89
C ASN A 120 13.03 -14.45 -13.49
N ARG A 121 13.98 -14.80 -12.62
CA ARG A 121 14.16 -16.18 -12.11
C ARG A 121 12.95 -16.74 -11.33
N TYR A 122 12.02 -15.88 -10.93
CA TYR A 122 10.78 -16.26 -10.26
C TYR A 122 9.53 -16.09 -11.14
N ALA A 123 9.66 -15.40 -12.29
CA ALA A 123 8.57 -15.12 -13.23
C ALA A 123 8.69 -15.89 -14.57
N GLN A 124 9.77 -16.65 -14.74
CA GLN A 124 9.99 -17.55 -15.87
C GLN A 124 9.01 -18.72 -15.82
N ASN A 125 8.48 -19.09 -16.98
CA ASN A 125 7.54 -20.20 -17.15
C ASN A 125 8.15 -21.60 -16.93
N SER A 126 9.46 -21.69 -16.70
CA SER A 126 10.15 -22.91 -16.23
C SER A 126 9.95 -23.20 -14.74
N GLY A 127 9.33 -22.28 -14.00
CA GLY A 127 9.08 -22.39 -12.56
C GLY A 127 10.04 -21.55 -11.72
N ILE A 128 9.75 -21.47 -10.41
CA ILE A 128 10.56 -20.71 -9.44
C ILE A 128 11.78 -21.53 -8.99
N ASP A 129 12.98 -20.97 -9.17
CA ASP A 129 14.20 -21.50 -8.56
C ASP A 129 14.36 -21.00 -7.11
N PHE A 130 14.10 -21.88 -6.14
CA PHE A 130 14.28 -21.58 -4.71
C PHE A 130 15.73 -21.77 -4.21
N SER A 131 16.63 -22.35 -5.02
CA SER A 131 18.01 -22.62 -4.61
C SER A 131 18.92 -21.40 -4.73
N SER A 132 18.59 -20.48 -5.63
CA SER A 132 19.31 -19.23 -5.81
C SER A 132 19.09 -18.26 -4.63
N PRO A 133 20.12 -17.48 -4.24
CA PRO A 133 19.97 -16.39 -3.30
C PRO A 133 19.02 -15.30 -3.84
N SER A 134 18.24 -14.71 -2.94
CA SER A 134 17.38 -13.57 -3.20
C SER A 134 18.12 -12.27 -2.93
N ASP A 135 17.98 -11.31 -3.85
CA ASP A 135 18.67 -10.02 -3.87
C ASP A 135 17.72 -8.83 -3.64
N LEU A 136 16.45 -9.08 -3.31
CA LEU A 136 15.50 -8.03 -2.94
C LEU A 136 15.59 -7.78 -1.44
N VAL A 137 16.30 -6.74 -1.05
CA VAL A 137 16.66 -6.39 0.32
C VAL A 137 15.67 -5.37 0.87
N ILE A 138 15.17 -5.59 2.09
CA ILE A 138 14.21 -4.69 2.75
C ILE A 138 14.82 -4.18 4.05
N ARG A 139 14.75 -2.87 4.25
CA ARG A 139 15.24 -2.19 5.46
C ARG A 139 14.27 -1.10 5.93
N ARG A 140 14.55 -0.53 7.08
CA ARG A 140 13.88 0.65 7.65
C ARG A 140 14.53 1.94 7.16
N LEU A 141 13.87 3.08 7.40
CA LEU A 141 14.42 4.41 7.10
C LEU A 141 15.73 4.66 7.85
N ASN A 142 15.83 4.21 9.10
CA ASN A 142 17.03 4.33 9.93
C ASN A 142 18.18 3.36 9.54
N ASN A 143 18.08 2.68 8.38
CA ASN A 143 18.99 1.64 7.89
C ASN A 143 19.02 0.35 8.73
N GLU A 144 18.07 0.14 9.64
CA GLU A 144 17.89 -1.17 10.27
C GLU A 144 17.44 -2.18 9.22
N GLN A 145 18.20 -3.27 9.11
CA GLN A 145 17.98 -4.29 8.12
C GLN A 145 16.83 -5.23 8.53
N LEU A 146 15.80 -5.38 7.68
CA LEU A 146 14.67 -6.30 7.94
C LEU A 146 14.86 -7.68 7.32
N THR A 147 15.63 -7.78 6.23
CA THR A 147 15.97 -9.05 5.55
C THR A 147 17.48 -9.25 5.45
N ASN A 148 18.02 -10.44 5.25
CA ASN A 148 19.47 -10.56 5.00
C ASN A 148 19.87 -9.84 3.67
N THR A 149 21.11 -9.36 3.57
CA THR A 149 21.65 -8.66 2.39
C THR A 149 22.30 -9.60 1.37
N THR A 150 22.65 -10.83 1.76
CA THR A 150 23.29 -11.84 0.88
C THR A 150 22.28 -12.86 0.33
N ASP A 151 21.26 -13.21 1.13
CA ASP A 151 20.07 -13.96 0.68
C ASP A 151 18.86 -13.49 1.48
N SER A 152 18.11 -12.54 0.93
CA SER A 152 17.01 -11.89 1.64
C SER A 152 15.80 -12.78 1.89
N ASN A 153 15.72 -13.93 1.22
CA ASN A 153 14.52 -14.76 1.09
C ASN A 153 13.30 -14.03 0.52
N VAL A 154 13.43 -12.85 -0.08
CA VAL A 154 12.31 -12.13 -0.70
C VAL A 154 12.15 -12.50 -2.16
N LEU A 155 10.98 -13.01 -2.52
CA LEU A 155 10.66 -13.40 -3.90
C LEU A 155 9.95 -12.29 -4.68
N ALA A 156 9.09 -11.55 -4.00
CA ALA A 156 8.34 -10.45 -4.60
C ALA A 156 8.01 -9.38 -3.57
N ILE A 157 7.91 -8.13 -4.03
CA ILE A 157 7.50 -6.98 -3.24
C ILE A 157 6.23 -6.40 -3.87
N ILE A 158 5.29 -5.99 -3.01
CA ILE A 158 4.05 -5.34 -3.40
C ILE A 158 3.95 -4.08 -2.55
N TYR A 159 3.72 -2.93 -3.16
CA TYR A 159 3.64 -1.69 -2.39
C TYR A 159 2.67 -0.64 -2.96
N SER A 160 2.13 0.17 -2.05
CA SER A 160 1.38 1.39 -2.34
C SER A 160 2.28 2.58 -2.05
N CYS A 161 2.20 3.61 -2.90
CA CYS A 161 2.88 4.90 -2.68
C CYS A 161 2.04 5.87 -1.82
N GLY A 162 1.25 5.32 -0.91
CA GLY A 162 0.53 6.10 0.09
C GLY A 162 -0.36 7.21 -0.47
N LYS A 163 -0.37 8.34 0.25
CA LYS A 163 -1.25 9.49 -0.03
C LYS A 163 -0.62 10.42 -1.06
N ASN A 164 0.70 10.53 -1.09
CA ASN A 164 1.43 11.41 -1.99
C ASN A 164 1.50 10.83 -3.44
N GLY A 165 1.24 9.53 -3.62
CA GLY A 165 1.28 8.85 -4.91
C GLY A 165 2.69 8.78 -5.51
N ARG A 166 3.73 8.86 -4.68
CA ARG A 166 5.14 8.84 -5.05
C ARG A 166 5.88 7.81 -4.21
N PRO A 167 6.77 7.00 -4.80
CA PRO A 167 7.56 6.09 -3.99
C PRO A 167 8.43 6.90 -3.02
N ASP A 168 8.42 6.53 -1.75
CA ASP A 168 9.13 7.22 -0.69
C ASP A 168 10.39 6.46 -0.24
N PRO A 169 11.39 7.17 0.30
CA PRO A 169 11.53 8.62 0.35
C PRO A 169 11.92 9.24 -1.01
N THR A 170 11.36 10.40 -1.38
CA THR A 170 11.72 11.15 -2.60
C THR A 170 12.65 12.36 -2.32
N PRO A 171 13.57 12.68 -3.25
CA PRO A 171 14.91 12.08 -3.32
C PRO A 171 15.79 12.49 -2.13
N GLU A 172 16.25 11.50 -1.36
CA GLU A 172 17.17 11.69 -0.22
C GLU A 172 18.64 11.70 -0.67
N SER A 173 19.03 12.48 -1.68
CA SER A 173 20.42 12.57 -2.21
C SER A 173 21.12 11.26 -2.66
N ASP A 174 20.47 10.11 -2.49
CA ASP A 174 21.03 8.77 -2.71
C ASP A 174 19.88 7.84 -3.15
N LEU A 175 19.77 7.61 -4.47
CA LEU A 175 18.68 6.83 -5.05
C LEU A 175 18.68 5.38 -4.57
N GLU A 176 19.85 4.83 -4.25
CA GLU A 176 19.99 3.47 -3.69
C GLU A 176 19.34 3.34 -2.31
N LYS A 177 18.90 4.47 -1.74
CA LYS A 177 18.24 4.54 -0.45
C LYS A 177 16.74 4.82 -0.51
N THR A 178 16.10 4.72 -1.67
CA THR A 178 14.69 5.10 -1.83
C THR A 178 13.84 3.92 -2.33
N ASN A 179 12.51 4.04 -2.36
CA ASN A 179 11.68 3.20 -3.23
C ASN A 179 11.50 3.82 -4.63
N ASP A 180 12.20 4.93 -4.91
CA ASP A 180 12.18 5.74 -6.13
C ASP A 180 13.52 5.59 -6.90
N ALA A 181 13.75 4.41 -7.46
CA ALA A 181 14.99 4.06 -8.14
C ALA A 181 15.39 4.95 -9.33
N ASP A 182 14.47 5.75 -9.90
CA ASP A 182 14.81 6.70 -10.97
C ASP A 182 15.06 8.13 -10.45
N GLY A 183 14.68 8.44 -9.21
CA GLY A 183 14.89 9.74 -8.58
C GLY A 183 14.11 10.87 -9.23
N ILE A 184 13.21 10.55 -10.15
CA ILE A 184 12.42 11.52 -10.88
C ILE A 184 11.17 11.74 -10.05
N THR A 185 11.11 12.89 -9.38
CA THR A 185 9.88 13.30 -8.69
C THR A 185 8.77 13.55 -9.72
N GLU A 186 7.96 12.54 -9.97
CA GLU A 186 6.85 12.60 -10.93
C GLU A 186 5.73 13.49 -10.34
N ALA A 187 5.32 14.51 -11.10
CA ALA A 187 4.19 15.37 -10.74
C ALA A 187 2.85 14.63 -10.79
N SER A 188 2.79 13.53 -11.56
CA SER A 188 1.56 12.85 -11.92
C SER A 188 0.96 11.97 -10.81
N MET A 189 1.64 11.82 -9.66
CA MET A 189 1.19 10.98 -8.53
C MET A 189 0.79 9.54 -8.94
N THR A 190 1.47 8.98 -9.94
CA THR A 190 1.12 7.66 -10.50
C THR A 190 1.96 6.53 -9.91
N CYS A 191 2.66 6.74 -8.79
CA CYS A 191 3.50 5.74 -8.14
C CYS A 191 4.50 5.08 -9.12
N LYS A 192 5.01 5.86 -10.07
CA LYS A 192 5.85 5.34 -11.15
C LYS A 192 7.30 5.28 -10.68
N ASN A 193 7.94 4.15 -10.88
CA ASN A 193 9.37 3.95 -10.70
C ASN A 193 9.91 3.20 -11.94
N ASN A 194 10.82 3.82 -12.70
CA ASN A 194 11.44 3.21 -13.88
C ASN A 194 12.88 2.74 -13.63
N GLY A 195 13.41 2.79 -12.42
CA GLY A 195 14.76 2.33 -12.17
C GLY A 195 14.81 0.80 -12.24
N ASN A 196 15.65 0.30 -13.14
CA ASN A 196 15.51 -1.08 -13.62
C ASN A 196 16.16 -2.12 -12.68
N ASN A 197 16.94 -1.70 -11.69
CA ASN A 197 17.83 -2.58 -10.92
C ASN A 197 17.87 -2.27 -9.42
N GLU A 198 16.86 -1.58 -8.87
CA GLU A 198 16.82 -1.39 -7.42
C GLU A 198 16.61 -2.73 -6.72
N GLU A 199 17.47 -2.93 -5.72
CA GLU A 199 17.56 -4.13 -4.90
C GLU A 199 17.12 -3.81 -3.47
N ASN A 200 17.24 -2.55 -3.06
CA ASN A 200 16.93 -2.09 -1.72
C ASN A 200 15.56 -1.42 -1.70
N TYR A 201 14.70 -1.84 -0.79
CA TYR A 201 13.40 -1.24 -0.54
C TYR A 201 13.28 -0.85 0.93
N ILE A 202 12.56 0.22 1.18
CA ILE A 202 12.22 0.68 2.53
C ILE A 202 10.82 0.23 2.88
N ALA A 203 10.69 -0.40 4.04
CA ALA A 203 9.42 -0.66 4.68
C ALA A 203 9.47 -0.10 6.11
N ASP A 204 8.72 0.97 6.36
CA ASP A 204 8.65 1.58 7.68
C ASP A 204 7.22 1.98 8.07
N SER A 205 7.09 2.52 9.28
CA SER A 205 5.83 3.01 9.81
C SER A 205 5.47 4.32 9.13
N PHE A 206 4.19 4.44 8.78
CA PHE A 206 3.62 5.66 8.20
C PHE A 206 3.98 6.89 9.04
N ASN A 207 4.59 7.89 8.39
CA ASN A 207 4.92 9.17 9.00
C ASN A 207 4.83 10.31 7.96
N THR A 208 5.42 11.47 8.23
CA THR A 208 5.35 12.63 7.34
C THR A 208 6.28 12.55 6.13
N GLU A 209 7.33 11.74 6.22
CA GLU A 209 8.40 11.55 5.22
C GLU A 209 8.26 10.23 4.46
N PHE A 210 7.49 9.28 5.00
CA PHE A 210 7.25 7.96 4.42
C PHE A 210 5.79 7.57 4.60
N ASP A 211 5.03 7.61 3.51
CA ASP A 211 3.62 7.22 3.50
C ASP A 211 3.35 5.93 2.70
N ASP A 212 4.39 5.38 2.08
CA ASP A 212 4.41 4.07 1.43
C ASP A 212 3.97 2.94 2.39
N ILE A 213 3.29 1.94 1.83
CA ILE A 213 2.98 0.69 2.51
C ILE A 213 3.57 -0.45 1.69
N VAL A 214 4.60 -1.08 2.23
CA VAL A 214 5.37 -2.14 1.57
C VAL A 214 5.13 -3.48 2.26
N ILE A 215 4.76 -4.49 1.48
CA ILE A 215 4.71 -5.90 1.91
C ILE A 215 5.52 -6.76 0.94
N TRP A 216 5.86 -7.97 1.35
CA TRP A 216 6.64 -8.89 0.53
C TRP A 216 6.23 -10.35 0.72
N ILE A 217 6.58 -11.17 -0.27
CA ILE A 217 6.40 -12.61 -0.25
C ILE A 217 7.75 -13.27 -0.01
N SER A 218 7.88 -13.99 1.11
CA SER A 218 9.11 -14.70 1.43
C SER A 218 9.18 -16.09 0.79
N LYS A 219 10.40 -16.60 0.63
CA LYS A 219 10.74 -17.95 0.17
C LYS A 219 10.07 -19.00 1.05
N GLU A 220 10.13 -18.84 2.36
CA GLU A 220 9.55 -19.76 3.34
C GLU A 220 8.02 -19.81 3.23
N THR A 221 7.38 -18.65 3.13
CA THR A 221 5.93 -18.56 2.97
C THR A 221 5.49 -19.25 1.69
N MET A 222 6.20 -19.03 0.58
CA MET A 222 5.90 -19.65 -0.69
C MET A 222 6.11 -21.17 -0.66
N ILE A 223 7.24 -21.64 -0.13
CA ILE A 223 7.53 -23.07 0.02
C ILE A 223 6.48 -23.76 0.90
N TYR A 224 6.06 -23.13 2.00
CA TYR A 224 4.98 -23.63 2.84
C TYR A 224 3.68 -23.78 2.05
N ARG A 225 3.26 -22.76 1.31
CA ARG A 225 2.03 -22.79 0.50
C ARG A 225 2.09 -23.86 -0.59
N LEU A 226 3.22 -23.98 -1.28
CA LEU A 226 3.42 -25.02 -2.31
C LEU A 226 3.42 -26.42 -1.73
N THR A 227 4.01 -26.62 -0.54
CA THR A 227 4.01 -27.91 0.15
C THR A 227 2.59 -28.32 0.54
N GLN A 228 1.80 -27.39 1.08
CA GLN A 228 0.39 -27.64 1.43
C GLN A 228 -0.46 -27.97 0.19
N ALA A 229 -0.10 -27.45 -0.98
CA ALA A 229 -0.74 -27.77 -2.25
C ALA A 229 -0.19 -29.06 -2.93
N GLY A 230 0.78 -29.76 -2.33
CA GLY A 230 1.42 -30.93 -2.91
C GLY A 230 2.27 -30.62 -4.15
N LYS A 231 2.69 -29.37 -4.33
CA LYS A 231 3.47 -28.87 -5.49
C LYS A 231 4.97 -28.75 -5.21
N TYR A 232 5.41 -28.99 -3.97
CA TYR A 232 6.81 -28.92 -3.58
C TYR A 232 7.14 -30.04 -2.59
N GLY A 233 8.30 -30.68 -2.75
CA GLY A 233 8.80 -31.72 -1.83
C GLY A 233 8.10 -33.08 -1.88
N ALA A 234 7.06 -33.26 -2.71
CA ALA A 234 6.46 -34.56 -2.95
C ALA A 234 7.42 -35.43 -3.79
N LYS A 235 8.05 -36.41 -3.14
CA LYS A 235 8.66 -37.57 -3.80
C LYS A 235 7.60 -38.63 -4.07
#